data_AF-A0A968P408-F1
#
_entry.id   AF-A0A968P408-F1
#
_cell.length_a   1.000
_cell.length_b   1.000
_cell.length_c   1.000
_cell.angle_alpha   90.00
_cell.angle_beta   90.00
_cell.angle_gamma   90.00
#
_symmetry.space_group_name_H-M   'P 1'
#
loop_
_entity.id
_entity.type
_entity.pdbx_description
1 polymer ?
#
loop_
_entity_poly.entity_id
_entity_poly.type
_entity_poly.pdbx_seq_one_letter_code
_entity_poly.pdbx_strand_id
1 'polypeptide(L)'
;MAEIRRFKLMRFLTSNVELLAYQITEHTGKAGEHYITRTRKEWAWMFKSAVLGGVLVAVIATIKMVAAKLHLPPGPEALTYGLIYGVGFVVLHTMGATLATKQPAMTASKLAASLDEAKTSHSAMDNLAEMIVRTVRSQMAALLGNFIFAFPAAILLSLPFFYFGIPIMGPEKAKLALDSLHGLRSLSFFYAALAGVCLFISGLLAGFADNWFVFNHVGSRLGQSNVLRRFVGSQNLERAVQTIDHNLGFWVGNMSLGLMLGSMAALGTITGLPLDVRHITFSSAQFGAALMDLKFQVPLSLAIGVGVSVFMMGLINLTVSFSLTLFVVVKSRRIRFSQTPLLLKLLLLRLRSRPLEFVFPAKDPAQ
;
A
#
# COMPACT_ATOMS: atom_id res chain seq x y z
N MET A 1 25.74 -25.77 35.46
CA MET A 1 25.47 -24.44 34.85
C MET A 1 24.92 -24.57 33.42
N ALA A 2 23.80 -25.27 33.24
CA ALA A 2 23.22 -25.56 31.92
C ALA A 2 21.84 -24.90 31.70
N GLU A 3 21.38 -24.03 32.61
CA GLU A 3 19.97 -23.60 32.65
C GLU A 3 19.69 -22.12 32.34
N ILE A 4 20.70 -21.33 31.93
CA ILE A 4 20.50 -19.90 31.56
C ILE A 4 20.70 -19.70 30.05
N ARG A 5 20.05 -20.53 29.23
CA ARG A 5 20.07 -20.41 27.75
C ARG A 5 18.68 -20.26 27.12
N ARG A 6 17.64 -19.95 27.91
CA ARG A 6 16.25 -19.76 27.42
C ARG A 6 15.96 -18.38 26.78
N PHE A 7 16.89 -17.41 26.81
CA PHE A 7 16.71 -16.07 26.18
C PHE A 7 17.49 -15.88 24.87
N LYS A 8 17.59 -16.91 24.03
CA LYS A 8 18.15 -16.79 22.67
C LYS A 8 17.13 -16.88 21.55
N LEU A 9 15.87 -17.26 21.79
CA LEU A 9 14.87 -17.25 20.72
C LEU A 9 14.53 -15.82 20.29
N MET A 10 14.30 -14.91 21.24
CA MET A 10 13.97 -13.53 20.92
C MET A 10 15.15 -12.77 20.30
N ARG A 11 16.39 -13.03 20.74
CA ARG A 11 17.60 -12.48 20.12
C ARG A 11 17.89 -13.09 18.75
N PHE A 12 17.70 -14.40 18.57
CA PHE A 12 17.83 -15.07 17.27
C PHE A 12 16.74 -14.62 16.29
N LEU A 13 15.49 -14.53 16.73
CA LEU A 13 14.39 -13.95 15.95
C LEU A 13 14.65 -12.48 15.64
N THR A 14 15.12 -11.68 16.61
CA THR A 14 15.43 -10.27 16.36
C THR A 14 16.61 -10.13 15.40
N SER A 15 17.68 -10.91 15.55
CA SER A 15 18.84 -10.86 14.65
C SER A 15 18.55 -11.44 13.27
N ASN A 16 17.71 -12.47 13.15
CA ASN A 16 17.27 -12.98 11.85
C ASN A 16 16.23 -12.07 11.20
N VAL A 17 15.33 -11.45 11.96
CA VAL A 17 14.41 -10.41 11.46
C VAL A 17 15.19 -9.16 11.09
N GLU A 18 16.26 -8.80 11.81
CA GLU A 18 17.15 -7.69 11.47
C GLU A 18 17.99 -8.00 10.22
N LEU A 19 18.52 -9.22 10.08
CA LEU A 19 19.23 -9.68 8.87
C LEU A 19 18.30 -9.80 7.67
N LEU A 20 17.09 -10.34 7.86
CA LEU A 20 16.05 -10.36 6.85
C LEU A 20 15.61 -8.95 6.50
N ALA A 21 15.37 -8.06 7.46
CA ALA A 21 15.02 -6.66 7.20
C ALA A 21 16.15 -5.91 6.47
N TYR A 22 17.41 -6.18 6.83
CA TYR A 22 18.57 -5.62 6.17
C TYR A 22 18.66 -6.07 4.69
N GLN A 23 18.50 -7.37 4.46
CA GLN A 23 18.50 -7.96 3.13
C GLN A 23 17.31 -7.51 2.27
N ILE A 24 16.11 -7.47 2.86
CA ILE A 24 14.88 -6.95 2.27
C ILE A 24 15.06 -5.50 1.84
N THR A 25 15.76 -4.68 2.64
CA THR A 25 15.99 -3.26 2.35
C THR A 25 17.04 -3.06 1.26
N GLU A 26 18.16 -3.78 1.25
CA GLU A 26 19.24 -3.58 0.28
C GLU A 26 18.81 -3.80 -1.18
N HIS A 27 18.01 -4.83 -1.46
CA HIS A 27 17.56 -5.14 -2.83
C HIS A 27 16.30 -4.39 -3.27
N THR A 28 15.45 -3.94 -2.33
CA THR A 28 14.32 -3.05 -2.64
C THR A 28 14.77 -1.66 -3.11
N GLY A 29 16.03 -1.27 -2.94
CA GLY A 29 16.54 0.01 -3.45
C GLY A 29 16.47 0.16 -4.98
N LYS A 30 16.61 -0.92 -5.77
CA LYS A 30 16.73 -0.85 -7.24
C LYS A 30 15.38 -0.84 -7.98
N ALA A 31 14.36 -1.53 -7.49
CA ALA A 31 13.06 -1.64 -8.17
C ALA A 31 12.13 -0.41 -7.95
N GLY A 32 12.47 0.52 -7.04
CA GLY A 32 11.61 1.63 -6.63
C GLY A 32 11.92 3.01 -7.25
N GLU A 33 12.99 3.15 -8.04
CA GLU A 33 13.45 4.48 -8.49
C GLU A 33 12.44 5.23 -9.36
N HIS A 34 11.73 4.50 -10.22
CA HIS A 34 10.74 5.06 -11.14
C HIS A 34 9.49 5.64 -10.45
N TYR A 35 9.36 5.43 -9.14
CA TYR A 35 8.20 5.89 -8.38
C TYR A 35 8.44 7.18 -7.57
N ILE A 36 9.65 7.74 -7.54
CA ILE A 36 9.95 9.01 -6.87
C ILE A 36 9.98 10.14 -7.90
N THR A 37 8.98 11.01 -7.85
CA THR A 37 8.83 12.14 -8.76
C THR A 37 9.79 13.28 -8.44
N ARG A 38 10.66 13.61 -9.39
CA ARG A 38 11.64 14.71 -9.33
C ARG A 38 11.13 15.95 -10.05
N THR A 39 10.46 15.76 -11.19
CA THR A 39 9.98 16.84 -12.07
C THR A 39 8.46 16.99 -12.06
N ARG A 40 7.96 18.12 -12.57
CA ARG A 40 6.51 18.32 -12.82
C ARG A 40 5.91 17.30 -13.76
N LYS A 41 6.65 16.92 -14.80
CA LYS A 41 6.22 15.93 -15.80
C LYS A 41 6.03 14.55 -15.15
N GLU A 42 7.00 14.13 -14.34
CA GLU A 42 6.90 12.86 -13.59
C GLU A 42 5.74 12.89 -12.58
N TRP A 43 5.51 14.01 -11.90
CA TRP A 43 4.36 14.18 -11.00
C TRP A 43 3.03 14.06 -11.74
N ALA A 44 2.90 14.70 -12.90
CA ALA A 44 1.69 14.62 -13.72
C ALA A 44 1.46 13.20 -14.27
N TRP A 45 2.52 12.50 -14.66
CA TRP A 45 2.46 11.10 -15.06
C TRP A 45 1.98 10.21 -13.91
N MET A 46 2.58 10.37 -12.73
CA MET A 46 2.21 9.66 -11.50
C MET A 46 0.74 9.90 -11.12
N PHE A 47 0.27 11.14 -11.21
CA PHE A 47 -1.12 11.47 -10.96
C PHE A 47 -2.05 10.78 -11.98
N LYS A 48 -1.73 10.84 -13.28
CA LYS A 48 -2.53 10.19 -14.34
C LYS A 48 -2.59 8.67 -14.19
N SER A 49 -1.47 8.01 -13.91
CA SER A 49 -1.46 6.57 -13.64
C SER A 49 -2.24 6.22 -12.37
N ALA A 50 -2.25 7.11 -11.37
CA ALA A 50 -3.06 6.95 -10.18
C ALA A 50 -4.57 7.21 -10.40
N VAL A 51 -4.94 8.07 -11.35
CA VAL A 51 -6.35 8.19 -11.79
C VAL A 51 -6.84 6.84 -12.31
N LEU A 52 -6.07 6.21 -13.21
CA LEU A 52 -6.38 4.86 -13.70
C LEU A 52 -6.46 3.85 -12.55
N GLY A 53 -5.55 3.94 -11.57
CA GLY A 53 -5.57 3.12 -10.37
C GLY A 53 -6.86 3.29 -9.55
N GLY A 54 -7.34 4.53 -9.38
CA GLY A 54 -8.60 4.81 -8.69
C GLY A 54 -9.81 4.19 -9.38
N VAL A 55 -9.87 4.31 -10.72
CA VAL A 55 -10.94 3.71 -11.53
C VAL A 55 -10.92 2.19 -11.43
N LEU A 56 -9.75 1.55 -11.58
CA LEU A 56 -9.62 0.10 -11.49
C LEU A 56 -9.96 -0.42 -10.09
N VAL A 57 -9.57 0.29 -9.02
CA VAL A 57 -10.00 -0.08 -7.67
C VAL A 57 -11.51 0.06 -7.49
N ALA A 58 -12.16 1.05 -8.10
CA ALA A 58 -13.62 1.14 -8.08
C ALA A 58 -14.29 -0.07 -8.76
N VAL A 59 -13.71 -0.59 -9.86
CA VAL A 59 -14.15 -1.84 -10.50
C VAL A 59 -13.99 -3.03 -9.54
N ILE A 60 -12.80 -3.19 -8.95
CA ILE A 60 -12.52 -4.27 -7.99
C ILE A 60 -13.48 -4.20 -6.79
N ALA A 61 -13.71 -2.99 -6.24
CA ALA A 61 -14.64 -2.76 -5.15
C ALA A 61 -16.07 -3.13 -5.54
N THR A 62 -16.51 -2.76 -6.75
CA THR A 62 -17.84 -3.09 -7.27
C THR A 62 -18.02 -4.61 -7.41
N ILE A 63 -17.03 -5.30 -7.98
CA ILE A 63 -17.03 -6.77 -8.06
C ILE A 63 -17.14 -7.38 -6.66
N LYS A 64 -16.38 -6.88 -5.69
CA LYS A 64 -16.45 -7.35 -4.30
C LYS A 64 -17.83 -7.10 -3.68
N MET A 65 -18.42 -5.92 -3.89
CA MET A 65 -19.75 -5.59 -3.35
C MET A 65 -20.84 -6.49 -3.94
N VAL A 66 -20.75 -6.82 -5.24
CA VAL A 66 -21.63 -7.81 -5.87
C VAL A 66 -21.38 -9.21 -5.33
N ALA A 67 -20.12 -9.63 -5.19
CA ALA A 67 -19.76 -10.92 -4.60
C ALA A 67 -20.26 -11.06 -3.15
N ALA A 68 -20.39 -9.95 -2.41
CA ALA A 68 -20.93 -9.96 -1.05
C ALA A 68 -22.42 -10.33 -0.96
N LYS A 69 -23.14 -10.36 -2.09
CA LYS A 69 -24.50 -10.88 -2.16
C LYS A 69 -24.56 -12.41 -2.16
N LEU A 70 -23.43 -13.10 -2.34
CA LEU A 70 -23.37 -14.56 -2.29
C LEU A 70 -23.51 -15.10 -0.85
N HIS A 71 -23.42 -14.22 0.17
CA HIS A 71 -23.57 -14.58 1.58
C HIS A 71 -22.72 -15.79 2.00
N LEU A 72 -21.47 -15.81 1.52
CA LEU A 72 -20.54 -16.91 1.79
C LEU A 72 -20.22 -16.98 3.29
N PRO A 73 -19.99 -18.19 3.85
CA PRO A 73 -19.46 -18.33 5.20
C PRO A 73 -18.07 -17.66 5.34
N PRO A 74 -17.60 -17.33 6.56
CA PRO A 74 -16.39 -16.54 6.78
C PRO A 74 -15.12 -17.05 6.06
N GLY A 75 -14.89 -18.37 6.03
CA GLY A 75 -13.72 -18.96 5.36
C GLY A 75 -13.72 -18.74 3.84
N PRO A 76 -14.73 -19.26 3.10
CA PRO A 76 -14.86 -19.01 1.66
C PRO A 76 -15.00 -17.53 1.31
N GLU A 77 -15.65 -16.73 2.16
CA GLU A 77 -15.74 -15.28 1.99
C GLU A 77 -14.35 -14.62 2.00
N ALA A 78 -13.53 -14.93 3.03
CA ALA A 78 -12.18 -14.43 3.17
C ALA A 78 -11.33 -14.74 1.92
N LEU A 79 -11.41 -15.98 1.44
CA LEU A 79 -10.69 -16.41 0.25
C LEU A 79 -11.19 -15.68 -1.01
N THR A 80 -12.51 -15.58 -1.18
CA THR A 80 -13.11 -14.95 -2.36
C THR A 80 -12.77 -13.47 -2.44
N TYR A 81 -12.98 -12.71 -1.35
CA TYR A 81 -12.60 -11.30 -1.31
C TYR A 81 -11.09 -11.10 -1.42
N GLY A 82 -10.32 -11.97 -0.77
CA GLY A 82 -8.87 -11.95 -0.85
C GLY A 82 -8.35 -12.15 -2.27
N LEU A 83 -8.95 -13.08 -3.03
CA LEU A 83 -8.63 -13.32 -4.44
C LEU A 83 -9.08 -12.16 -5.33
N ILE A 84 -10.29 -11.61 -5.14
CA ILE A 84 -10.77 -10.44 -5.89
C ILE A 84 -9.79 -9.27 -5.73
N TYR A 85 -9.34 -8.99 -4.51
CA TYR A 85 -8.38 -7.94 -4.25
C TYR A 85 -6.98 -8.29 -4.75
N GLY A 86 -6.47 -9.49 -4.47
CA GLY A 86 -5.12 -9.91 -4.86
C GLY A 86 -4.93 -9.94 -6.38
N VAL A 87 -5.84 -10.60 -7.10
CA VAL A 87 -5.85 -10.61 -8.57
C VAL A 87 -6.06 -9.20 -9.10
N GLY A 88 -6.99 -8.44 -8.53
CA GLY A 88 -7.27 -7.07 -8.92
C GLY A 88 -6.03 -6.17 -8.83
N PHE A 89 -5.25 -6.27 -7.76
CA PHE A 89 -4.01 -5.51 -7.60
C PHE A 89 -2.90 -5.94 -8.56
N VAL A 90 -2.82 -7.23 -8.90
CA VAL A 90 -1.89 -7.72 -9.93
C VAL A 90 -2.28 -7.14 -11.30
N VAL A 91 -3.56 -7.22 -11.68
CA VAL A 91 -4.08 -6.66 -12.93
C VAL A 91 -3.81 -5.16 -13.01
N LEU A 92 -4.12 -4.42 -11.95
CA LEU A 92 -3.91 -2.97 -11.85
C LEU A 92 -2.48 -2.58 -12.26
N HIS A 93 -1.48 -3.28 -11.76
CA HIS A 93 -0.10 -3.00 -12.11
C HIS A 93 0.31 -3.43 -13.50
N THR A 94 -0.18 -4.57 -13.99
CA THR A 94 0.09 -4.98 -15.37
C THR A 94 -0.43 -3.95 -16.39
N MET A 95 -1.46 -3.18 -16.01
CA MET A 95 -1.99 -2.05 -16.78
C MET A 95 -1.21 -0.73 -16.57
N GLY A 96 -0.11 -0.76 -15.82
CA GLY A 96 0.70 0.43 -15.52
C GLY A 96 0.03 1.44 -14.58
N ALA A 97 -1.05 1.05 -13.89
CA ALA A 97 -1.71 1.93 -12.94
C ALA A 97 -0.95 2.00 -11.61
N THR A 98 -1.00 3.15 -10.94
CA THR A 98 -0.34 3.34 -9.66
C THR A 98 -1.34 3.26 -8.51
N LEU A 99 -0.99 2.49 -7.48
CA LEU A 99 -1.65 2.49 -6.18
C LEU A 99 -0.71 3.07 -5.12
N ALA A 100 -1.25 3.94 -4.26
CA ALA A 100 -0.49 4.62 -3.20
C ALA A 100 -0.12 3.70 -2.03
N THR A 101 0.80 2.74 -2.20
CA THR A 101 1.08 1.75 -1.13
C THR A 101 2.48 1.13 -1.09
N LYS A 102 3.24 1.07 -2.20
CA LYS A 102 4.52 0.33 -2.24
C LYS A 102 5.77 1.13 -1.88
N GLN A 103 5.68 2.45 -2.02
CA GLN A 103 6.82 3.36 -1.97
C GLN A 103 7.41 3.60 -0.57
N PRO A 104 6.65 3.55 0.55
CA PRO A 104 7.22 3.75 1.89
C PRO A 104 8.38 2.81 2.23
N ALA A 105 8.22 1.51 1.91
CA ALA A 105 9.21 0.45 2.09
C ALA A 105 10.55 0.73 1.40
N MET A 106 10.46 0.99 0.10
CA MET A 106 11.60 1.16 -0.81
C MET A 106 12.37 2.45 -0.49
N THR A 107 11.64 3.54 -0.23
CA THR A 107 12.25 4.83 0.11
C THR A 107 12.95 4.75 1.46
N ALA A 108 12.34 4.15 2.48
CA ALA A 108 12.96 4.04 3.80
C ALA A 108 14.31 3.31 3.74
N SER A 109 14.43 2.28 2.91
CA SER A 109 15.72 1.61 2.66
C SER A 109 16.78 2.55 2.10
N LYS A 110 16.46 3.28 1.02
CA LYS A 110 17.39 4.23 0.41
C LYS A 110 17.78 5.34 1.37
N LEU A 111 16.80 5.88 2.09
CA LEU A 111 17.01 6.87 3.14
C LEU A 111 18.02 6.35 4.17
N ALA A 112 17.87 5.10 4.59
CA ALA A 112 18.76 4.49 5.55
C ALA A 112 20.15 4.17 4.99
N ALA A 113 20.30 3.90 3.69
CA ALA A 113 21.60 3.80 3.04
C ALA A 113 22.31 5.17 2.99
N SER A 114 21.60 6.24 2.63
CA SER A 114 22.14 7.61 2.68
C SER A 114 22.40 8.13 4.10
N LEU A 115 21.77 7.54 5.13
CA LEU A 115 22.02 7.86 6.54
C LEU A 115 23.39 7.38 7.02
N ASP A 116 23.96 6.31 6.44
CA ASP A 116 25.32 5.87 6.77
C ASP A 116 26.38 6.88 6.28
N GLU A 117 26.13 7.53 5.13
CA GLU A 117 26.92 8.66 4.62
C GLU A 117 26.64 9.98 5.37
N ALA A 118 25.43 10.14 5.92
CA ALA A 118 25.03 11.37 6.62
C ALA A 118 25.62 11.55 8.02
N LYS A 119 26.31 10.52 8.55
CA LYS A 119 27.04 10.62 9.84
C LYS A 119 28.09 11.73 9.85
N THR A 120 28.51 12.24 8.69
CA THR A 120 29.67 13.12 8.52
C THR A 120 29.36 14.55 8.04
N SER A 121 28.14 14.88 7.58
CA SER A 121 27.86 16.22 7.01
C SER A 121 26.39 16.67 7.08
N HIS A 122 26.16 17.96 7.40
CA HIS A 122 24.83 18.61 7.38
C HIS A 122 24.15 18.50 5.99
N SER A 123 24.95 18.56 4.91
CA SER A 123 24.48 18.40 3.53
C SER A 123 23.79 17.06 3.26
N ALA A 124 24.27 15.98 3.86
CA ALA A 124 23.69 14.65 3.68
C ALA A 124 22.35 14.50 4.44
N MET A 125 22.17 15.20 5.56
CA MET A 125 20.89 15.29 6.28
C MET A 125 19.84 16.05 5.47
N ASP A 126 20.23 17.14 4.80
CA ASP A 126 19.35 17.91 3.92
C ASP A 126 18.94 17.09 2.68
N ASN A 127 19.87 16.34 2.08
CA ASN A 127 19.58 15.41 0.98
C ASN A 127 18.60 14.30 1.39
N LEU A 128 18.75 13.78 2.62
CA LEU A 128 17.83 12.80 3.19
C LEU A 128 16.43 13.39 3.37
N ALA A 129 16.33 14.59 3.94
CA ALA A 129 15.07 15.30 4.12
C ALA A 129 14.39 15.57 2.77
N GLU A 130 15.16 15.98 1.75
CA GLU A 130 14.67 16.17 0.38
C GLU A 130 14.13 14.87 -0.22
N MET A 131 14.80 13.73 -0.03
CA MET A 131 14.32 12.43 -0.51
C MET A 131 13.01 11.99 0.17
N ILE A 132 12.86 12.28 1.47
CA ILE A 132 11.59 12.07 2.21
C ILE A 132 10.48 12.93 1.59
N VAL A 133 10.72 14.22 1.41
CA VAL A 133 9.74 15.17 0.83
C VAL A 133 9.30 14.70 -0.56
N ARG A 134 10.24 14.32 -1.43
CA ARG A 134 9.93 13.81 -2.78
C ARG A 134 9.08 12.54 -2.74
N THR A 135 9.35 11.66 -1.79
CA THR A 135 8.58 10.43 -1.61
C THR A 135 7.17 10.73 -1.14
N VAL A 136 7.03 11.54 -0.08
CA VAL A 136 5.71 11.96 0.43
C VAL A 136 4.92 12.65 -0.67
N ARG A 137 5.54 13.55 -1.44
CA ARG A 137 4.91 14.19 -2.60
C ARG A 137 4.41 13.20 -3.64
N SER A 138 5.20 12.20 -3.95
CA SER A 138 4.80 11.14 -4.89
C SER A 138 3.66 10.29 -4.32
N GLN A 139 3.65 10.05 -3.00
CA GLN A 139 2.53 9.36 -2.32
C GLN A 139 1.26 10.18 -2.37
N MET A 140 1.35 11.47 -2.10
CA MET A 140 0.21 12.38 -2.12
C MET A 140 -0.39 12.48 -3.52
N ALA A 141 0.44 12.53 -4.58
CA ALA A 141 -0.04 12.49 -5.95
C ALA A 141 -0.85 11.23 -6.24
N ALA A 142 -0.31 10.06 -5.86
CA ALA A 142 -0.99 8.78 -6.07
C ALA A 142 -2.27 8.67 -5.22
N LEU A 143 -2.21 9.08 -3.96
CA LEU A 143 -3.31 9.05 -3.00
C LEU A 143 -4.47 9.93 -3.47
N LEU A 144 -4.19 11.16 -3.90
CA LEU A 144 -5.20 12.09 -4.43
C LEU A 144 -5.83 11.55 -5.72
N GLY A 145 -5.02 11.06 -6.67
CA GLY A 145 -5.51 10.47 -7.90
C GLY A 145 -6.43 9.28 -7.64
N ASN A 146 -6.01 8.35 -6.77
CA ASN A 146 -6.81 7.20 -6.38
C ASN A 146 -8.11 7.64 -5.67
N PHE A 147 -8.03 8.52 -4.67
CA PHE A 147 -9.17 8.97 -3.86
C PHE A 147 -10.23 9.70 -4.67
N ILE A 148 -9.81 10.74 -5.41
CA ILE A 148 -10.70 11.65 -6.12
C ILE A 148 -11.44 10.89 -7.23
N PHE A 149 -10.78 9.96 -7.92
CA PHE A 149 -11.37 9.29 -9.08
C PHE A 149 -12.04 7.95 -8.76
N ALA A 150 -11.70 7.28 -7.66
CA ALA A 150 -12.44 6.10 -7.23
C ALA A 150 -13.91 6.42 -6.87
N PHE A 151 -14.16 7.59 -6.27
CA PHE A 151 -15.51 8.04 -5.91
C PHE A 151 -16.47 8.17 -7.11
N PRO A 152 -16.19 9.01 -8.12
CA PRO A 152 -17.08 9.14 -9.29
C PRO A 152 -17.08 7.87 -10.13
N ALA A 153 -15.96 7.13 -10.23
CA ALA A 153 -15.94 5.86 -10.93
C ALA A 153 -16.91 4.86 -10.30
N ALA A 154 -16.96 4.76 -8.97
CA ALA A 154 -17.91 3.89 -8.29
C ALA A 154 -19.36 4.32 -8.52
N ILE A 155 -19.66 5.63 -8.55
CA ILE A 155 -20.99 6.13 -8.92
C ILE A 155 -21.36 5.68 -10.34
N LEU A 156 -20.46 5.89 -11.31
CA LEU A 156 -20.68 5.49 -12.71
C LEU A 156 -20.89 3.98 -12.85
N LEU A 157 -20.08 3.18 -12.16
CA LEU A 157 -20.22 1.71 -12.13
C LEU A 157 -21.52 1.26 -11.44
N SER A 158 -22.10 2.10 -10.59
CA SER A 158 -23.37 1.85 -9.91
C SER A 158 -24.60 2.25 -10.74
N LEU A 159 -24.44 3.02 -11.83
CA LEU A 159 -25.56 3.47 -12.67
C LEU A 159 -26.37 2.32 -13.30
N PRO A 160 -25.76 1.26 -13.88
CA PRO A 160 -26.54 0.17 -14.46
C PRO A 160 -27.39 -0.54 -13.40
N PHE A 161 -26.82 -0.80 -12.23
CA PHE A 161 -27.51 -1.41 -11.10
C PHE A 161 -28.70 -0.59 -10.62
N PHE A 162 -28.53 0.72 -10.55
CA PHE A 162 -29.61 1.65 -10.25
C PHE A 162 -30.72 1.61 -11.30
N TYR A 163 -30.37 1.63 -12.60
CA TYR A 163 -31.33 1.62 -13.70
C TYR A 163 -32.17 0.33 -13.73
N PHE A 164 -31.54 -0.82 -13.49
CA PHE A 164 -32.24 -2.11 -13.42
C PHE A 164 -32.97 -2.35 -12.08
N GLY A 165 -32.89 -1.41 -11.13
CA GLY A 165 -33.52 -1.57 -9.81
C GLY A 165 -32.87 -2.64 -8.93
N ILE A 166 -31.63 -3.03 -9.23
CA ILE A 166 -30.88 -4.06 -8.50
C ILE A 166 -29.82 -3.35 -7.64
N PRO A 167 -30.10 -2.93 -6.40
CA PRO A 167 -29.15 -2.15 -5.60
C PRO A 167 -27.88 -2.94 -5.33
N ILE A 168 -26.70 -2.31 -5.35
CA ILE A 168 -25.42 -3.01 -5.19
C ILE A 168 -25.28 -3.56 -3.76
N MET A 169 -25.64 -2.78 -2.77
CA MET A 169 -25.60 -3.15 -1.35
C MET A 169 -26.99 -3.09 -0.69
N GLY A 170 -27.89 -2.26 -1.20
CA GLY A 170 -29.21 -2.01 -0.63
C GLY A 170 -29.20 -0.79 0.32
N PRO A 171 -30.34 -0.10 0.50
CA PRO A 171 -30.40 1.16 1.21
C PRO A 171 -30.00 1.04 2.69
N GLU A 172 -30.35 -0.07 3.37
CA GLU A 172 -29.95 -0.28 4.77
C GLU A 172 -28.44 -0.47 4.92
N LYS A 173 -27.85 -1.36 4.10
CA LYS A 173 -26.40 -1.57 4.10
C LYS A 173 -25.64 -0.32 3.66
N ALA A 174 -26.21 0.50 2.77
CA ALA A 174 -25.61 1.76 2.36
C ALA A 174 -25.55 2.77 3.51
N LYS A 175 -26.60 2.89 4.35
CA LYS A 175 -26.57 3.72 5.56
C LYS A 175 -25.50 3.24 6.54
N LEU A 176 -25.49 1.93 6.83
CA LEU A 176 -24.48 1.33 7.69
C LEU A 176 -23.06 1.52 7.14
N ALA A 177 -22.89 1.45 5.81
CA ALA A 177 -21.61 1.72 5.16
C ALA A 177 -21.16 3.16 5.42
N LEU A 178 -22.03 4.17 5.23
CA LEU A 178 -21.70 5.57 5.50
C LEU A 178 -21.35 5.82 6.97
N ASP A 179 -22.13 5.27 7.90
CA ASP A 179 -21.85 5.40 9.34
C ASP A 179 -20.53 4.73 9.72
N SER A 180 -20.25 3.56 9.14
CA SER A 180 -18.99 2.86 9.35
C SER A 180 -17.77 3.56 8.76
N LEU A 181 -17.96 4.48 7.79
CA LEU A 181 -16.90 5.30 7.20
C LEU A 181 -16.67 6.62 7.97
N HIS A 182 -17.59 6.99 8.86
CA HIS A 182 -17.46 8.23 9.61
C HIS A 182 -16.43 8.08 10.74
N GLY A 183 -15.34 8.85 10.68
CA GLY A 183 -14.16 8.68 11.52
C GLY A 183 -14.38 8.88 13.02
N LEU A 184 -15.31 9.77 13.40
CA LEU A 184 -15.61 10.07 14.80
C LEU A 184 -16.75 9.23 15.39
N ARG A 185 -17.56 8.58 14.54
CA ARG A 185 -18.74 7.80 14.97
C ARG A 185 -18.46 6.30 14.97
N SER A 186 -17.35 5.89 14.37
CA SER A 186 -16.94 4.50 14.22
C SER A 186 -15.44 4.36 14.50
N LEU A 187 -14.97 3.13 14.62
CA LEU A 187 -13.55 2.79 14.74
C LEU A 187 -12.79 2.89 13.40
N SER A 188 -13.33 3.66 12.44
CA SER A 188 -12.81 3.88 11.10
C SER A 188 -11.31 4.21 11.04
N PHE A 189 -10.84 5.12 11.90
CA PHE A 189 -9.43 5.51 11.94
C PHE A 189 -8.52 4.41 12.51
N PHE A 190 -9.03 3.61 13.46
CA PHE A 190 -8.33 2.43 13.96
C PHE A 190 -8.21 1.36 12.86
N TYR A 191 -9.29 1.10 12.11
CA TYR A 191 -9.25 0.20 10.95
C TYR A 191 -8.37 0.71 9.82
N ALA A 192 -8.23 2.03 9.67
CA ALA A 192 -7.27 2.61 8.74
C ALA A 192 -5.82 2.42 9.18
N ALA A 193 -5.55 2.50 10.48
CA ALA A 193 -4.23 2.14 11.02
C ALA A 193 -3.91 0.66 10.78
N LEU A 194 -4.87 -0.24 11.00
CA LEU A 194 -4.70 -1.67 10.72
C LEU A 194 -4.44 -1.95 9.23
N ALA A 195 -5.14 -1.25 8.33
CA ALA A 195 -4.84 -1.31 6.91
C ALA A 195 -3.40 -0.82 6.62
N GLY A 196 -2.92 0.23 7.29
CA GLY A 196 -1.52 0.68 7.21
C GLY A 196 -0.51 -0.39 7.68
N VAL A 197 -0.84 -1.17 8.71
CA VAL A 197 -0.04 -2.34 9.12
C VAL A 197 -0.03 -3.41 8.03
N CYS A 198 -1.16 -3.67 7.39
CA CYS A 198 -1.24 -4.63 6.28
C CYS A 198 -0.37 -4.19 5.08
N LEU A 199 -0.38 -2.89 4.74
CA LEU A 199 0.50 -2.31 3.73
C LEU A 199 1.97 -2.53 4.06
N PHE A 200 2.35 -2.31 5.32
CA PHE A 200 3.72 -2.53 5.80
C PHE A 200 4.12 -4.01 5.70
N ILE A 201 3.29 -4.93 6.19
CA ILE A 201 3.57 -6.38 6.14
C ILE A 201 3.70 -6.86 4.69
N SER A 202 2.78 -6.44 3.81
CA SER A 202 2.85 -6.72 2.38
C SER A 202 4.16 -6.23 1.76
N GLY A 203 4.62 -5.02 2.11
CA GLY A 203 5.91 -4.49 1.65
C GLY A 203 7.10 -5.31 2.12
N LEU A 204 7.08 -5.81 3.36
CA LEU A 204 8.11 -6.73 3.86
C LEU A 204 8.09 -8.08 3.13
N LEU A 205 6.90 -8.66 2.90
CA LEU A 205 6.75 -9.92 2.17
C LEU A 205 7.20 -9.80 0.72
N ALA A 206 6.92 -8.67 0.07
CA ALA A 206 7.39 -8.35 -1.27
C ALA A 206 8.92 -8.39 -1.33
N GLY A 207 9.59 -7.60 -0.49
CA GLY A 207 11.04 -7.57 -0.48
C GLY A 207 11.66 -8.88 0.03
N PHE A 208 10.98 -9.63 0.89
CA PHE A 208 11.42 -10.97 1.30
C PHE A 208 11.42 -11.94 0.13
N ALA A 209 10.36 -11.93 -0.70
CA ALA A 209 10.25 -12.79 -1.86
C ALA A 209 11.31 -12.47 -2.92
N ASP A 210 11.51 -11.18 -3.24
CA ASP A 210 12.58 -10.74 -4.14
C ASP A 210 13.95 -11.22 -3.64
N ASN A 211 14.22 -10.99 -2.36
CA ASN A 211 15.52 -11.34 -1.80
C ASN A 211 15.73 -12.85 -1.70
N TRP A 212 14.69 -13.61 -1.38
CA TRP A 212 14.73 -15.07 -1.36
C TRP A 212 15.00 -15.65 -2.75
N PHE A 213 14.39 -15.08 -3.81
CA PHE A 213 14.57 -15.55 -5.18
C PHE A 213 16.00 -15.35 -5.69
N VAL A 214 16.57 -14.17 -5.42
CA VAL A 214 17.96 -13.83 -5.76
C VAL A 214 18.94 -14.66 -4.92
N PHE A 215 18.80 -14.67 -3.59
CA PHE A 215 19.72 -15.35 -2.67
C PHE A 215 19.81 -16.86 -2.96
N ASN A 216 18.68 -17.51 -3.21
CA ASN A 216 18.65 -18.94 -3.50
C ASN A 216 18.97 -19.28 -4.98
N HIS A 217 19.32 -18.29 -5.80
CA HIS A 217 19.61 -18.46 -7.22
C HIS A 217 18.48 -19.21 -7.95
N VAL A 218 17.23 -18.92 -7.58
CA VAL A 218 16.05 -19.66 -8.04
C VAL A 218 15.91 -19.52 -9.55
N GLY A 219 16.14 -18.32 -10.10
CA GLY A 219 16.13 -18.08 -11.54
C GLY A 219 17.13 -18.97 -12.28
N SER A 220 18.38 -19.05 -11.82
CA SER A 220 19.40 -19.91 -12.43
C SER A 220 19.04 -21.40 -12.36
N ARG A 221 18.46 -21.85 -11.23
CA ARG A 221 18.02 -23.25 -11.06
C ARG A 221 16.85 -23.60 -11.97
N LEU A 222 15.85 -22.73 -12.06
CA LEU A 222 14.72 -22.89 -12.98
C LEU A 222 15.20 -22.91 -14.43
N GLY A 223 16.09 -21.98 -14.79
CA GLY A 223 16.66 -21.85 -16.11
C GLY A 223 17.49 -23.07 -16.54
N GLN A 224 18.09 -23.82 -15.62
CA GLN A 224 18.89 -25.02 -15.91
C GLN A 224 18.08 -26.33 -15.88
N SER A 225 16.80 -26.30 -15.50
CA SER A 225 15.99 -27.52 -15.41
C SER A 225 15.68 -28.12 -16.78
N ASN A 226 16.20 -29.32 -17.03
CA ASN A 226 15.98 -30.07 -18.28
C ASN A 226 14.50 -30.40 -18.54
N VAL A 227 13.73 -30.64 -17.47
CA VAL A 227 12.29 -30.91 -17.55
C VAL A 227 11.55 -29.66 -18.04
N LEU A 228 11.77 -28.53 -17.38
CA LEU A 228 11.14 -27.25 -17.75
C LEU A 228 11.54 -26.80 -19.16
N ARG A 229 12.82 -26.96 -19.53
CA ARG A 229 13.31 -26.65 -20.88
C ARG A 229 12.61 -27.49 -21.95
N ARG A 230 12.34 -28.76 -21.67
CA ARG A 230 11.67 -29.67 -22.61
C ARG A 230 10.18 -29.35 -22.78
N PHE A 231 9.49 -28.93 -21.71
CA PHE A 231 8.07 -28.61 -21.76
C PHE A 231 7.77 -27.20 -22.30
N VAL A 232 8.53 -26.19 -21.88
CA VAL A 232 8.23 -24.77 -22.19
C VAL A 232 9.04 -24.25 -23.38
N GLY A 233 10.19 -24.88 -23.67
CA GLY A 233 11.19 -24.40 -24.62
C GLY A 233 12.20 -23.44 -23.97
N SER A 234 13.45 -23.46 -24.43
CA SER A 234 14.57 -22.71 -23.83
C SER A 234 14.35 -21.19 -23.80
N GLN A 235 13.94 -20.60 -24.92
CA GLN A 235 13.70 -19.16 -25.03
C GLN A 235 12.53 -18.69 -24.16
N ASN A 236 11.44 -19.46 -24.11
CA ASN A 236 10.28 -19.12 -23.30
C ASN A 236 10.55 -19.29 -21.81
N LEU A 237 11.32 -20.31 -21.43
CA LEU A 237 11.75 -20.50 -20.04
C LEU A 237 12.63 -19.34 -19.57
N GLU A 238 13.57 -18.88 -20.40
CA GLU A 238 14.42 -17.75 -20.07
C GLU A 238 13.59 -16.45 -19.89
N ARG A 239 12.66 -16.17 -20.81
CA ARG A 239 11.72 -15.04 -20.67
C ARG A 239 10.85 -15.15 -19.42
N ALA A 240 10.34 -16.35 -19.11
CA ALA A 240 9.52 -16.58 -17.93
C ALA A 240 10.31 -16.35 -16.64
N VAL A 241 11.55 -16.87 -16.57
CA VAL A 241 12.45 -16.66 -15.43
C VAL A 241 12.77 -15.19 -15.25
N GLN A 242 13.10 -14.46 -16.32
CA GLN A 242 13.33 -13.01 -16.26
C GLN A 242 12.08 -12.25 -15.82
N THR A 243 10.90 -12.66 -16.27
CA THR A 243 9.62 -12.04 -15.86
C THR A 243 9.36 -12.28 -14.38
N ILE A 244 9.60 -13.49 -13.87
CA ILE A 244 9.45 -13.81 -12.44
C ILE A 244 10.45 -13.00 -11.63
N ASP A 245 11.73 -12.99 -12.01
CA ASP A 245 12.78 -12.25 -11.31
C ASP A 245 12.45 -10.75 -11.17
N HIS A 246 11.88 -10.15 -12.22
CA HIS A 246 11.51 -8.73 -12.21
C HIS A 246 10.21 -8.41 -11.44
N ASN A 247 9.29 -9.37 -11.30
CA ASN A 247 7.93 -9.11 -10.81
C ASN A 247 7.53 -9.91 -9.57
N LEU A 248 8.38 -10.80 -9.04
CA LEU A 248 7.99 -11.72 -7.96
C LEU A 248 7.55 -10.99 -6.69
N GLY A 249 8.39 -10.12 -6.14
CA GLY A 249 8.05 -9.33 -4.96
C GLY A 249 6.84 -8.44 -5.22
N PHE A 250 6.68 -7.97 -6.46
CA PHE A 250 5.46 -7.27 -6.86
C PHE A 250 4.21 -8.15 -6.70
N TRP A 251 4.22 -9.38 -7.24
CA TRP A 251 3.08 -10.30 -7.17
C TRP A 251 2.81 -10.76 -5.75
N VAL A 252 3.85 -11.16 -5.00
CA VAL A 252 3.74 -11.60 -3.60
C VAL A 252 3.21 -10.47 -2.72
N GLY A 253 3.73 -9.25 -2.89
CA GLY A 253 3.25 -8.08 -2.15
C GLY A 253 1.77 -7.82 -2.37
N ASN A 254 1.32 -7.78 -3.62
CA ASN A 254 -0.10 -7.48 -3.89
C ASN A 254 -1.03 -8.63 -3.57
N MET A 255 -0.64 -9.87 -3.83
CA MET A 255 -1.45 -11.03 -3.44
C MET A 255 -1.58 -11.11 -1.93
N SER A 256 -0.48 -10.93 -1.19
CA SER A 256 -0.55 -10.89 0.28
C SER A 256 -1.40 -9.73 0.79
N LEU A 257 -1.26 -8.52 0.23
CA LEU A 257 -2.10 -7.39 0.61
C LEU A 257 -3.58 -7.66 0.33
N GLY A 258 -3.90 -8.17 -0.86
CA GLY A 258 -5.26 -8.51 -1.25
C GLY A 258 -5.89 -9.53 -0.32
N LEU A 259 -5.17 -10.62 -0.03
CA LEU A 259 -5.60 -11.64 0.92
C LEU A 259 -5.82 -11.05 2.31
N MET A 260 -4.87 -10.27 2.84
CA MET A 260 -5.00 -9.64 4.17
C MET A 260 -6.20 -8.69 4.26
N LEU A 261 -6.41 -7.86 3.23
CA LEU A 261 -7.53 -6.92 3.20
C LEU A 261 -8.88 -7.64 3.04
N GLY A 262 -8.92 -8.70 2.23
CA GLY A 262 -10.13 -9.49 1.98
C GLY A 262 -10.51 -10.40 3.15
N SER A 263 -9.53 -10.88 3.93
CA SER A 263 -9.76 -11.80 5.04
C SER A 263 -9.99 -11.13 6.38
N MET A 264 -9.67 -9.84 6.56
CA MET A 264 -9.68 -9.22 7.89
C MET A 264 -11.06 -9.24 8.56
N ALA A 265 -12.11 -8.89 7.83
CA ALA A 265 -13.48 -8.90 8.36
C ALA A 265 -13.90 -10.31 8.80
N ALA A 266 -13.61 -11.32 7.96
CA ALA A 266 -13.86 -12.72 8.30
C ALA A 266 -13.05 -13.18 9.53
N LEU A 267 -11.77 -12.80 9.62
CA LEU A 267 -10.94 -13.07 10.81
C LEU A 267 -11.54 -12.40 12.06
N GLY A 268 -12.06 -11.19 11.95
CA GLY A 268 -12.79 -10.52 13.04
C GLY A 268 -14.00 -11.32 13.50
N THR A 269 -14.82 -11.79 12.55
CA THR A 269 -16.00 -12.63 12.88
C THR A 269 -15.62 -13.96 13.53
N ILE A 270 -14.56 -14.63 13.05
CA ILE A 270 -14.11 -15.93 13.58
C ILE A 270 -13.49 -15.79 14.97
N THR A 271 -12.70 -14.73 15.19
CA THR A 271 -11.98 -14.51 16.46
C THR A 271 -12.81 -13.77 17.51
N GLY A 272 -13.96 -13.19 17.11
CA GLY A 272 -14.77 -12.32 17.96
C GLY A 272 -14.12 -10.95 18.21
N LEU A 273 -13.00 -10.65 17.56
CA LEU A 273 -12.32 -9.36 17.68
C LEU A 273 -12.91 -8.35 16.70
N PRO A 274 -12.96 -7.05 17.04
CA PRO A 274 -13.41 -6.00 16.13
C PRO A 274 -12.32 -5.73 15.09
N LEU A 275 -12.07 -6.68 14.18
CA LEU A 275 -11.09 -6.56 13.10
C LEU A 275 -11.80 -6.22 11.79
N ASP A 276 -11.49 -5.05 11.26
CA ASP A 276 -11.88 -4.59 9.94
C ASP A 276 -10.76 -3.69 9.39
N VAL A 277 -10.76 -3.44 8.08
CA VAL A 277 -9.75 -2.63 7.41
C VAL A 277 -10.41 -1.56 6.56
N ARG A 278 -9.92 -0.33 6.72
CA ARG A 278 -10.38 0.83 5.93
C ARG A 278 -9.22 1.41 5.16
N HIS A 279 -9.23 1.18 3.86
CA HIS A 279 -8.23 1.72 2.95
C HIS A 279 -8.87 2.81 2.10
N ILE A 280 -8.23 3.99 2.03
CA ILE A 280 -8.74 5.20 1.36
C ILE A 280 -9.46 4.94 0.04
N THR A 281 -8.82 4.22 -0.91
CA THR A 281 -9.38 4.02 -2.25
C THR A 281 -10.63 3.15 -2.26
N PHE A 282 -10.66 2.08 -1.45
CA PHE A 282 -11.84 1.22 -1.31
C PHE A 282 -12.95 1.94 -0.55
N SER A 283 -12.62 2.67 0.51
CA SER A 283 -13.54 3.50 1.26
C SER A 283 -14.17 4.59 0.37
N SER A 284 -13.38 5.18 -0.54
CA SER A 284 -13.86 6.17 -1.52
C SER A 284 -14.84 5.55 -2.53
N ALA A 285 -14.52 4.37 -3.06
CA ALA A 285 -15.43 3.65 -3.95
C ALA A 285 -16.73 3.22 -3.22
N GLN A 286 -16.61 2.70 -1.99
CA GLN A 286 -17.76 2.34 -1.16
C GLN A 286 -18.64 3.55 -0.85
N PHE A 287 -18.03 4.70 -0.59
CA PHE A 287 -18.76 5.95 -0.37
C PHE A 287 -19.59 6.34 -1.61
N GLY A 288 -18.97 6.32 -2.80
CA GLY A 288 -19.67 6.61 -4.06
C GLY A 288 -20.85 5.66 -4.32
N ALA A 289 -20.63 4.35 -4.16
CA ALA A 289 -21.70 3.36 -4.33
C ALA A 289 -22.82 3.51 -3.30
N ALA A 290 -22.50 3.80 -2.04
CA ALA A 290 -23.50 4.00 -0.98
C ALA A 290 -24.39 5.24 -1.24
N LEU A 291 -23.81 6.34 -1.75
CA LEU A 291 -24.60 7.50 -2.17
C LEU A 291 -25.56 7.18 -3.31
N MET A 292 -25.12 6.36 -4.28
CA MET A 292 -25.96 5.94 -5.40
C MET A 292 -27.14 5.08 -4.94
N ASP A 293 -26.90 4.09 -4.07
CA ASP A 293 -27.96 3.24 -3.50
C ASP A 293 -28.95 4.03 -2.63
N LEU A 294 -28.51 5.15 -2.06
CA LEU A 294 -29.36 6.10 -1.31
C LEU A 294 -29.95 7.21 -2.17
N LYS A 295 -29.79 7.16 -3.50
CA LYS A 295 -30.31 8.17 -4.45
C LYS A 295 -29.85 9.59 -4.12
N PHE A 296 -28.66 9.74 -3.57
CA PHE A 296 -28.12 11.01 -3.05
C PHE A 296 -28.97 11.68 -1.95
N GLN A 297 -29.89 10.95 -1.32
CA GLN A 297 -30.72 11.42 -0.21
C GLN A 297 -29.96 11.35 1.12
N VAL A 298 -28.79 11.99 1.17
CA VAL A 298 -27.91 12.01 2.34
C VAL A 298 -27.65 13.46 2.74
N PRO A 299 -27.74 13.82 4.03
CA PRO A 299 -27.44 15.17 4.48
C PRO A 299 -26.03 15.59 4.05
N LEU A 300 -25.89 16.80 3.50
CA LEU A 300 -24.60 17.31 3.01
C LEU A 300 -23.53 17.31 4.11
N SER A 301 -23.91 17.61 5.36
CA SER A 301 -23.02 17.55 6.53
C SER A 301 -22.45 16.14 6.76
N LEU A 302 -23.26 15.10 6.58
CA LEU A 302 -22.82 13.70 6.69
C LEU A 302 -21.90 13.34 5.52
N ALA A 303 -22.27 13.71 4.29
CA ALA A 303 -21.45 13.45 3.11
C ALA A 303 -20.06 14.11 3.20
N ILE A 304 -19.99 15.36 3.65
CA ILE A 304 -18.72 16.06 3.89
C ILE A 304 -17.94 15.37 5.03
N GLY A 305 -18.61 15.03 6.14
CA GLY A 305 -17.98 14.34 7.27
C GLY A 305 -17.36 12.99 6.87
N VAL A 306 -18.07 12.20 6.07
CA VAL A 306 -17.56 10.94 5.52
C VAL A 306 -16.42 11.19 4.54
N GLY A 307 -16.54 12.14 3.61
CA GLY A 307 -15.49 12.47 2.65
C GLY A 307 -14.17 12.90 3.33
N VAL A 308 -14.25 13.76 4.34
CA VAL A 308 -13.09 14.15 5.17
C VAL A 308 -12.53 12.95 5.92
N SER A 309 -13.39 12.10 6.48
CA SER A 309 -12.97 10.88 7.18
C SER A 309 -12.19 9.94 6.26
N VAL A 310 -12.70 9.68 5.04
CA VAL A 310 -12.02 8.83 4.05
C VAL A 310 -10.65 9.40 3.65
N PHE A 311 -10.56 10.72 3.46
CA PHE A 311 -9.28 11.36 3.18
C PHE A 311 -8.28 11.19 4.34
N MET A 312 -8.74 11.40 5.59
CA MET A 312 -7.93 11.17 6.79
C MET A 312 -7.50 9.72 6.95
N MET A 313 -8.36 8.74 6.62
CA MET A 313 -7.97 7.31 6.61
C MET A 313 -6.75 7.09 5.73
N GLY A 314 -6.69 7.74 4.56
CA GLY A 314 -5.54 7.68 3.67
C GLY A 314 -4.24 8.18 4.26
N LEU A 315 -4.31 9.34 4.92
CA LEU A 315 -3.14 9.89 5.62
C LEU A 315 -2.69 8.95 6.74
N ILE A 316 -3.64 8.32 7.45
CA ILE A 316 -3.34 7.32 8.48
C ILE A 316 -2.72 6.07 7.85
N ASN A 317 -3.30 5.53 6.77
CA ASN A 317 -2.77 4.37 6.04
C ASN A 317 -1.29 4.59 5.69
N LEU A 318 -1.00 5.74 5.09
CA LEU A 318 0.35 6.12 4.68
C LEU A 318 1.27 6.33 5.89
N THR A 319 0.83 7.08 6.89
CA THR A 319 1.65 7.43 8.06
C THR A 319 2.04 6.19 8.86
N VAL A 320 1.09 5.28 9.11
CA VAL A 320 1.35 4.05 9.87
C VAL A 320 2.31 3.14 9.09
N SER A 321 2.03 2.90 7.80
CA SER A 321 2.87 2.05 6.97
C SER A 321 4.31 2.59 6.84
N PHE A 322 4.45 3.90 6.57
CA PHE A 322 5.75 4.56 6.46
C PHE A 322 6.51 4.58 7.78
N SER A 323 5.84 4.87 8.90
CA SER A 323 6.49 4.93 10.22
C SER A 323 7.01 3.56 10.65
N LEU A 324 6.22 2.50 10.47
CA LEU A 324 6.62 1.12 10.78
C LEU A 324 7.80 0.67 9.91
N THR A 325 7.72 1.00 8.62
CA THR A 325 8.82 0.74 7.71
C THR A 325 10.10 1.43 8.18
N LEU A 326 10.06 2.76 8.33
CA LEU A 326 11.22 3.55 8.71
C LEU A 326 11.81 3.04 10.03
N PHE A 327 10.96 2.70 10.99
CA PHE A 327 11.37 2.10 12.25
C PHE A 327 12.17 0.81 12.06
N VAL A 328 11.66 -0.14 11.26
CA VAL A 328 12.36 -1.41 10.98
C VAL A 328 13.68 -1.17 10.26
N VAL A 329 13.70 -0.29 9.26
CA VAL A 329 14.94 -0.01 8.52
C VAL A 329 16.00 0.60 9.42
N VAL A 330 15.65 1.65 10.18
CA VAL A 330 16.59 2.32 11.10
C VAL A 330 17.14 1.34 12.13
N LYS A 331 16.27 0.47 12.67
CA LYS A 331 16.67 -0.55 13.64
C LYS A 331 17.61 -1.60 13.03
N SER A 332 17.32 -2.07 11.81
CA SER A 332 18.13 -3.10 11.12
C SER A 332 19.57 -2.66 10.84
N ARG A 333 19.80 -1.37 10.57
CA ARG A 333 21.13 -0.81 10.28
C ARG A 333 21.94 -0.39 11.51
N ARG A 334 21.42 -0.60 12.73
CA ARG A 334 22.04 -0.17 14.00
C ARG A 334 22.51 1.30 13.98
N ILE A 335 21.77 2.17 13.28
CA ILE A 335 22.09 3.59 13.24
C ILE A 335 21.91 4.14 14.66
N ARG A 336 22.99 4.69 15.25
CA ARG A 336 22.91 5.29 16.59
C ARG A 336 21.98 6.50 16.52
N PHE A 337 20.93 6.51 17.34
CA PHE A 337 19.80 7.45 17.39
C PHE A 337 20.14 8.94 17.67
N SER A 338 21.38 9.39 17.50
CA SER A 338 21.81 10.75 17.83
C SER A 338 21.19 11.84 16.96
N GLN A 339 20.78 11.54 15.71
CA GLN A 339 20.34 12.57 14.74
C GLN A 339 18.88 12.45 14.28
N THR A 340 18.14 11.43 14.72
CA THR A 340 16.69 11.27 14.47
C THR A 340 15.84 12.49 14.88
N PRO A 341 16.07 13.11 16.06
CA PRO A 341 15.35 14.31 16.46
C PRO A 341 15.63 15.50 15.54
N LEU A 342 16.84 15.60 15.01
CA LEU A 342 17.24 16.66 14.07
C LEU A 342 16.51 16.49 12.74
N LEU A 343 16.48 15.28 12.18
CA LEU A 343 15.73 14.97 10.96
C LEU A 343 14.24 15.28 11.13
N LEU A 344 13.63 14.86 12.24
CA LEU A 344 12.23 15.14 12.54
C LEU A 344 11.97 16.65 12.62
N LYS A 345 12.86 17.40 13.29
CA LYS A 345 12.78 18.86 13.41
C LYS A 345 12.87 19.54 12.03
N LEU A 346 13.78 19.10 11.17
CA LEU A 346 13.92 19.63 9.79
C LEU A 346 12.65 19.38 8.97
N LEU A 347 12.10 18.16 9.01
CA LEU A 347 10.86 17.83 8.32
C LEU A 347 9.67 18.65 8.85
N LEU A 348 9.54 18.81 10.16
CA LEU A 348 8.49 19.62 10.78
C LEU A 348 8.60 21.10 10.42
N LEU A 349 9.82 21.66 10.46
CA LEU A 349 10.09 23.04 10.03
C LEU A 349 9.73 23.24 8.56
N ARG A 350 10.06 22.27 7.70
CA ARG A 350 9.75 22.33 6.27
C ARG A 350 8.27 22.17 6.00
N LEU A 351 7.58 21.27 6.72
CA LEU A 351 6.13 21.11 6.64
C LEU A 351 5.40 22.39 7.05
N ARG A 352 5.87 23.07 8.11
CA ARG A 352 5.27 24.33 8.58
C ARG A 352 5.56 25.50 7.64
N SER A 353 6.77 25.60 7.10
CA SER A 353 7.18 26.73 6.26
C SER A 353 6.72 26.59 4.81
N ARG A 354 6.67 25.36 4.27
CA ARG A 354 6.35 25.08 2.86
C ARG A 354 5.50 23.81 2.70
N PRO A 355 4.27 23.77 3.22
CA PRO A 355 3.41 22.58 3.17
C PRO A 355 3.10 22.14 1.73
N LEU A 356 3.00 23.09 0.80
CA LEU A 356 2.69 22.79 -0.61
C LEU A 356 3.81 21.98 -1.30
N GLU A 357 5.06 22.03 -0.83
CA GLU A 357 6.15 21.21 -1.40
C GLU A 357 5.93 19.70 -1.20
N PHE A 358 5.16 19.33 -0.17
CA PHE A 358 4.81 17.93 0.13
C PHE A 358 3.67 17.39 -0.74
N VAL A 359 3.00 18.25 -1.51
CA VAL A 359 1.87 17.86 -2.36
C VAL A 359 2.18 18.14 -3.83
N PHE A 360 2.73 19.31 -4.12
CA PHE A 360 3.00 19.79 -5.47
C PHE A 360 4.50 20.02 -5.70
N PRO A 361 5.00 19.72 -6.90
CA PRO A 361 6.37 20.04 -7.27
C PRO A 361 6.57 21.56 -7.39
N ALA A 362 7.77 22.03 -7.02
CA ALA A 362 8.18 23.41 -7.27
C ALA A 362 8.08 23.75 -8.77
N LYS A 363 7.98 25.05 -9.12
CA LYS A 363 8.12 25.46 -10.52
C LYS A 363 9.49 24.97 -11.00
N ASP A 364 9.53 24.30 -12.15
CA ASP A 364 10.81 23.94 -12.75
C ASP A 364 11.62 25.25 -12.86
N PRO A 365 12.90 25.28 -12.41
CA PRO A 365 13.74 26.43 -12.66
C PRO A 365 13.66 26.70 -14.16
N ALA A 366 13.39 27.97 -14.53
CA ALA A 366 13.30 28.36 -15.93
C ALA A 366 14.52 27.78 -16.65
N GLN A 367 14.26 26.88 -17.61
CA GLN A 367 15.30 26.31 -18.46
C GLN A 367 15.86 27.39 -19.38
#